data_AF-A0A8H6JTX4-F1
#
_entry.id   AF-A0A8H6JTX4-F1
#
_cell.length_a   1.000
_cell.length_b   1.000
_cell.length_c   1.000
_cell.angle_alpha   90.00
_cell.angle_beta   90.00
_cell.angle_gamma   90.00
#
_symmetry.space_group_name_H-M   'P 1'
#
loop_
_entity.id
_entity.type
_entity.pdbx_description
1 polymer ?
#
loop_
_entity_poly.entity_id
_entity_poly.type
_entity_poly.pdbx_seq_one_letter_code
_entity_poly.pdbx_strand_id
1 'polypeptide(L)'
;MACDSIRPSGMNEPSDAAPFFSLIQKMKEIQESDPRGTWMIYEDDDYDPYEAPSPTDDWGICIVCRTLLTSRKCTTCGNDWVCCKSCEVYMTDTDGHGTEIQDRDTITAHLTACENRPKTTADRLALSVRSITLPTDSDAQDDYGFHRCNDEFFPRDRFILLTLYYNLIVDLRVTPHELDMWMKKHELYKRIDAKIRARPHKFAPETVRWFAENEAVFAHSDDSDNELESKNLRYPA
;
A
#
# COMPACT_ATOMS: atom_id res chain seq x y z
N MET A 1 29.19 -41.06 -17.74
CA MET A 1 28.66 -39.69 -17.85
C MET A 1 27.80 -39.45 -16.61
N ALA A 2 28.40 -38.88 -15.57
CA ALA A 2 27.73 -38.56 -14.31
C ALA A 2 27.47 -37.05 -14.30
N CYS A 3 26.24 -36.65 -13.99
CA CYS A 3 25.85 -35.26 -13.87
C CYS A 3 26.17 -34.80 -12.44
N ASP A 4 27.17 -33.93 -12.31
CA ASP A 4 27.50 -33.24 -11.07
C ASP A 4 26.41 -32.22 -10.72
N SER A 5 25.73 -32.44 -9.60
CA SER A 5 24.80 -31.48 -8.99
C SER A 5 25.58 -30.33 -8.37
N ILE A 6 25.52 -29.17 -9.02
CA ILE A 6 25.95 -27.89 -8.45
C ILE A 6 24.93 -27.51 -7.37
N ARG A 7 25.33 -27.58 -6.09
CA ARG A 7 24.59 -26.94 -4.99
C ARG A 7 24.86 -25.44 -5.02
N PRO A 8 23.84 -24.56 -4.97
CA PRO A 8 24.07 -23.13 -4.82
C PRO A 8 24.67 -22.86 -3.44
N SER A 9 25.79 -22.15 -3.46
CA SER A 9 26.56 -21.75 -2.28
C SER A 9 25.87 -20.59 -1.56
N GLY A 10 25.63 -20.79 -0.26
CA GLY A 10 25.51 -19.76 0.80
C GLY A 10 24.85 -18.42 0.44
N MET A 11 23.52 -18.36 0.53
CA MET A 11 22.89 -17.13 0.97
C MET A 11 23.02 -17.11 2.51
N ASN A 12 23.89 -16.24 3.03
CA ASN A 12 23.95 -15.97 4.46
C ASN A 12 22.59 -15.41 4.89
N GLU A 13 21.88 -16.12 5.76
CA GLU A 13 20.72 -15.57 6.46
C GLU A 13 21.15 -14.28 7.17
N PRO A 14 20.41 -13.17 7.02
CA PRO A 14 20.71 -11.95 7.74
C PRO A 14 20.59 -12.22 9.25
N SER A 15 21.71 -12.06 9.96
CA SER A 15 21.89 -12.33 11.40
C SER A 15 20.88 -11.62 12.32
N ASP A 16 20.11 -10.66 11.81
CA ASP A 16 19.20 -9.82 12.57
C ASP A 16 17.75 -10.35 12.60
N ALA A 17 17.44 -11.46 11.92
CA ALA A 17 16.08 -12.02 11.88
C ALA A 17 15.74 -12.93 13.09
N ALA A 18 16.72 -13.39 13.87
CA ALA A 18 16.49 -14.31 14.99
C ALA A 18 15.55 -13.76 16.09
N PRO A 19 15.65 -12.46 16.50
CA PRO A 19 14.70 -11.88 17.44
C PRO A 19 13.26 -11.83 16.90
N PHE A 20 13.11 -11.60 15.58
CA PHE A 20 11.81 -11.59 14.91
C PHE A 20 11.13 -12.95 14.98
N PHE A 21 11.84 -14.02 14.61
CA PHE A 21 11.27 -15.38 14.68
C PHE A 21 10.95 -15.81 16.11
N SER A 22 11.78 -15.45 17.09
CA SER A 22 11.49 -15.72 18.50
C SER A 22 10.22 -14.99 18.98
N LEU A 23 10.00 -13.76 18.53
CA LEU A 23 8.80 -13.00 18.86
C LEU A 23 7.55 -13.60 18.20
N ILE A 24 7.61 -13.93 16.90
CA ILE A 24 6.54 -14.63 16.18
C ILE A 24 6.17 -15.94 16.88
N GLN A 25 7.16 -16.72 17.31
CA GLN A 25 6.96 -17.98 18.03
C GLN A 25 6.20 -17.77 19.35
N LYS A 26 6.63 -16.81 20.17
CA LYS A 26 5.94 -16.47 21.43
C LYS A 26 4.51 -16.00 21.20
N MET A 27 4.25 -15.28 20.12
CA MET A 27 2.90 -14.80 19.81
C MET A 27 1.97 -15.92 19.38
N LYS A 28 2.48 -16.91 18.63
CA LYS A 28 1.74 -18.15 18.33
C LYS A 28 1.41 -18.91 19.61
N GLU A 29 2.38 -19.05 20.52
CA GLU A 29 2.16 -19.70 21.83
C GLU A 29 1.07 -18.98 22.65
N ILE A 30 1.06 -17.64 22.65
CA ILE A 30 0.00 -16.84 23.30
C ILE A 30 -1.37 -17.09 22.66
N GLN A 31 -1.45 -17.05 21.32
CA GLN A 31 -2.70 -17.34 20.59
C GLN A 31 -3.24 -18.74 20.86
N GLU A 32 -2.37 -19.74 20.97
CA GLU A 32 -2.75 -21.12 21.27
C GLU A 32 -3.17 -21.30 22.75
N SER A 33 -2.63 -20.48 23.66
CA SER A 33 -2.89 -20.58 25.10
C SER A 33 -4.18 -19.92 25.59
N ASP A 34 -4.70 -18.91 24.86
CA ASP A 34 -5.94 -18.22 25.21
C ASP A 34 -6.94 -18.15 24.04
N PRO A 35 -7.71 -19.22 23.81
CA PRO A 35 -8.75 -19.23 22.77
C PRO A 35 -9.95 -18.33 23.11
N ARG A 36 -10.02 -17.71 24.30
CA ARG A 36 -11.14 -16.83 24.69
C ARG A 36 -10.97 -15.40 24.19
N GLY A 37 -9.76 -15.02 23.77
CA GLY A 37 -9.50 -13.77 23.04
C GLY A 37 -9.81 -13.86 21.54
N THR A 38 -10.22 -15.03 21.05
CA THR A 38 -10.79 -15.19 19.70
C THR A 38 -12.17 -14.55 19.70
N TRP A 39 -12.21 -13.23 19.50
CA TRP A 39 -13.42 -12.48 19.20
C TRP A 39 -14.26 -13.27 18.21
N MET A 40 -15.52 -13.54 18.55
CA MET A 40 -16.44 -14.25 17.68
C MET A 40 -16.54 -13.48 16.38
N ILE A 41 -15.86 -13.99 15.37
CA ILE A 41 -15.89 -13.54 14.00
C ILE A 41 -17.32 -13.80 13.54
N TYR A 42 -18.09 -12.74 13.33
CA TYR A 42 -19.39 -12.83 12.66
C TYR A 42 -19.17 -13.60 11.34
N GLU A 43 -20.02 -14.57 11.05
CA GLU A 43 -19.96 -15.45 9.86
C GLU A 43 -20.20 -14.70 8.53
N ASP A 44 -19.98 -13.39 8.49
CA ASP A 44 -20.05 -12.61 7.27
C ASP A 44 -18.78 -12.89 6.42
N ASP A 45 -18.98 -13.13 5.12
CA ASP A 45 -17.99 -13.55 4.10
C ASP A 45 -16.78 -12.60 3.90
N ASP A 46 -16.67 -11.56 4.72
CA ASP A 46 -15.68 -10.49 4.67
C ASP A 46 -14.51 -10.72 5.66
N TYR A 47 -14.24 -11.97 6.01
CA TYR A 47 -13.14 -12.33 6.91
C TYR A 47 -11.79 -12.02 6.26
N ASP A 48 -11.07 -11.08 6.87
CA ASP A 48 -9.70 -10.74 6.52
C ASP A 48 -8.76 -11.49 7.47
N PRO A 49 -8.25 -12.69 7.07
CA PRO A 49 -7.40 -13.49 7.94
C PRO A 49 -6.15 -12.68 8.29
N TYR A 50 -5.73 -12.77 9.56
CA TYR A 50 -4.48 -12.14 9.98
C TYR A 50 -3.31 -12.68 9.16
N GLU A 51 -2.66 -11.79 8.40
CA GLU A 51 -1.43 -12.08 7.69
C GLU A 51 -0.26 -11.62 8.56
N ALA A 52 0.55 -12.57 9.05
CA ALA A 52 1.77 -12.24 9.77
C ALA A 52 2.73 -11.47 8.84
N PRO A 53 3.39 -10.40 9.32
CA PRO A 53 4.31 -9.62 8.50
C PRO A 53 5.49 -10.47 8.00
N SER A 54 6.00 -10.18 6.80
CA SER A 54 7.28 -10.75 6.35
C SER A 54 8.44 -10.13 7.15
N PRO A 55 9.54 -10.85 7.41
CA PRO A 55 10.74 -10.27 8.03
C PRO A 55 11.34 -9.07 7.28
N THR A 56 11.04 -8.95 5.98
CA THR A 56 11.54 -7.90 5.11
C THR A 56 10.66 -6.65 5.07
N ASP A 57 9.45 -6.73 5.61
CA ASP A 57 8.49 -5.63 5.56
C ASP A 57 8.72 -4.67 6.73
N ASP A 58 8.32 -3.41 6.57
CA ASP A 58 8.12 -2.55 7.73
C ASP A 58 6.95 -3.11 8.55
N TRP A 59 7.15 -3.29 9.86
CA TRP A 59 6.12 -3.82 10.76
C TRP A 59 6.07 -3.04 12.09
N GLY A 60 4.93 -3.15 12.77
CA GLY A 60 4.73 -2.59 14.11
C GLY A 60 3.62 -3.31 14.87
N ILE A 61 3.31 -2.82 16.07
CA ILE A 61 2.27 -3.39 16.93
C ILE A 61 0.94 -2.70 16.63
N CYS A 62 -0.12 -3.48 16.46
CA CYS A 62 -1.46 -2.93 16.22
C CYS A 62 -1.90 -2.00 17.35
N ILE A 63 -2.31 -0.78 17.00
CA ILE A 63 -2.70 0.24 18.01
C ILE A 63 -4.01 -0.08 18.75
N VAL A 64 -4.83 -0.99 18.20
CA VAL A 64 -6.12 -1.41 18.79
C VAL A 64 -5.92 -2.57 19.75
N CYS A 65 -5.39 -3.71 19.28
CA CYS A 65 -5.26 -4.90 20.11
C CYS A 65 -3.96 -4.95 20.91
N ARG A 66 -2.96 -4.13 20.55
CA ARG A 66 -1.62 -4.00 21.14
C ARG A 66 -0.82 -5.30 21.31
N THR A 67 -1.34 -6.36 20.73
CA THR A 67 -0.80 -7.70 20.88
C THR A 67 -0.16 -8.10 19.57
N LEU A 68 -0.91 -8.01 18.47
CA LEU A 68 -0.48 -8.53 17.17
C LEU A 68 0.50 -7.57 16.46
N LEU A 69 1.57 -8.15 15.94
CA LEU A 69 2.47 -7.49 14.99
C LEU A 69 1.79 -7.44 13.63
N THR A 70 2.07 -6.42 12.84
CA THR A 70 1.42 -6.27 11.54
C THR A 70 2.29 -5.41 10.64
N SER A 71 2.31 -5.73 9.34
CA SER A 71 2.83 -4.85 8.30
C SER A 71 1.74 -3.97 7.69
N ARG A 72 0.47 -4.18 8.09
CA ARG A 72 -0.65 -3.36 7.64
C ARG A 72 -0.73 -2.06 8.44
N LYS A 73 -0.90 -0.97 7.71
CA LYS A 73 -1.15 0.36 8.25
C LYS A 73 -2.62 0.76 8.07
N CYS A 74 -3.06 1.77 8.82
CA CYS A 74 -4.36 2.40 8.67
C CYS A 74 -4.57 2.79 7.21
N THR A 75 -5.64 2.30 6.58
CA THR A 75 -5.92 2.51 5.16
C THR A 75 -6.27 3.97 4.84
N THR A 76 -6.62 4.74 5.87
CA THR A 76 -6.96 6.16 5.73
C THR A 76 -5.72 7.05 5.75
N CYS A 77 -4.82 6.92 6.73
CA CYS A 77 -3.64 7.80 6.84
C CYS A 77 -2.31 7.14 6.52
N GLY A 78 -2.21 5.82 6.53
CA GLY A 78 -0.96 5.09 6.30
C GLY A 78 0.10 5.29 7.39
N ASN A 79 -0.25 5.84 8.57
CA ASN A 79 0.72 6.17 9.62
C ASN A 79 0.79 5.12 10.74
N ASP A 80 -0.36 4.65 11.24
CA ASP A 80 -0.43 3.75 12.38
C ASP A 80 -0.69 2.30 11.97
N TRP A 81 -0.25 1.36 12.80
CA TRP A 81 -0.31 -0.08 12.53
C TRP A 81 -1.65 -0.70 12.95
N VAL A 82 -2.23 -1.51 12.08
CA VAL A 82 -3.51 -2.19 12.34
C VAL A 82 -3.42 -3.64 11.88
N CYS A 83 -3.76 -4.61 12.74
CA CYS A 83 -3.56 -6.03 12.42
C CYS A 83 -4.63 -6.61 11.49
N CYS A 84 -5.81 -6.01 11.42
CA CYS A 84 -6.93 -6.53 10.63
C CYS A 84 -8.01 -5.46 10.38
N LYS A 85 -8.92 -5.75 9.44
CA LYS A 85 -10.07 -4.89 9.12
C LYS A 85 -10.99 -4.65 10.32
N SER A 86 -11.19 -5.65 11.18
CA SER A 86 -12.02 -5.48 12.38
C SER A 86 -11.42 -4.50 13.38
N CYS A 87 -10.09 -4.55 13.62
CA CYS A 87 -9.42 -3.54 14.42
C CYS A 87 -9.53 -2.14 13.80
N GLU A 88 -9.49 -2.05 12.46
CA GLU A 88 -9.66 -0.77 11.77
C GLU A 88 -11.07 -0.20 11.90
N VAL A 89 -12.10 -1.03 11.72
CA VAL A 89 -13.50 -0.66 11.94
C VAL A 89 -13.74 -0.28 13.40
N TYR A 90 -13.16 -1.03 14.33
CA TYR A 90 -13.25 -0.74 15.76
C TYR A 90 -12.69 0.65 16.11
N MET A 91 -11.65 1.13 15.40
CA MET A 91 -11.18 2.50 15.61
C MET A 91 -12.26 3.52 15.25
N THR A 92 -13.06 3.26 14.22
CA THR A 92 -14.09 4.20 13.75
C THR A 92 -15.42 4.06 14.50
N ASP A 93 -15.67 2.92 15.14
CA ASP A 93 -16.89 2.65 15.87
C ASP A 93 -16.82 3.28 17.28
N THR A 94 -17.26 4.52 17.38
CA THR A 94 -17.29 5.28 18.64
C THR A 94 -18.49 4.95 19.52
N ASP A 95 -19.37 4.03 19.11
CA ASP A 95 -20.72 3.86 19.68
C ASP A 95 -20.74 3.15 21.05
N GLY A 96 -19.58 3.06 21.72
CA GLY A 96 -19.52 2.98 23.18
C GLY A 96 -19.72 1.59 23.78
N HIS A 97 -19.68 0.52 22.99
CA HIS A 97 -19.87 -0.84 23.50
C HIS A 97 -18.58 -1.63 23.82
N GLY A 98 -17.41 -1.02 23.69
CA GLY A 98 -16.13 -1.63 24.08
C GLY A 98 -15.74 -1.27 25.52
N THR A 99 -15.64 -2.31 26.35
CA THR A 99 -15.03 -2.44 27.70
C THR A 99 -13.93 -1.42 28.06
N GLU A 100 -13.67 -1.21 29.36
CA GLU A 100 -12.57 -0.42 29.98
C GLU A 100 -11.15 -0.79 29.47
N ILE A 101 -10.91 -0.64 28.18
CA ILE A 101 -9.61 -0.82 27.56
C ILE A 101 -8.84 0.45 27.86
N GLN A 102 -7.69 0.29 28.52
CA GLN A 102 -6.80 1.32 29.04
C GLN A 102 -6.25 2.29 27.97
N ASP A 103 -6.74 2.22 26.72
CA ASP A 103 -6.05 2.74 25.53
C ASP A 103 -6.96 3.52 24.57
N ARG A 104 -8.14 3.93 25.05
CA ARG A 104 -9.04 4.84 24.32
C ARG A 104 -8.32 6.12 23.87
N ASP A 105 -7.37 6.61 24.67
CA ASP A 105 -6.60 7.82 24.37
C ASP A 105 -5.72 7.65 23.12
N THR A 106 -5.10 6.49 22.93
CA THR A 106 -4.25 6.23 21.75
C THR A 106 -5.08 6.15 20.48
N ILE A 107 -6.22 5.46 20.51
CA ILE A 107 -7.13 5.37 19.37
C ILE A 107 -7.70 6.76 19.06
N THR A 108 -8.13 7.51 20.08
CA THR A 108 -8.65 8.88 19.91
C THR A 108 -7.61 9.82 19.32
N ALA A 109 -6.35 9.73 19.80
CA ALA A 109 -5.25 10.51 19.25
C ALA A 109 -4.98 10.17 17.78
N HIS A 110 -5.01 8.88 17.42
CA HIS A 110 -4.90 8.43 16.04
C HIS A 110 -6.03 9.00 15.17
N LEU A 111 -7.29 8.82 15.56
CA LEU A 111 -8.44 9.31 14.78
C LEU A 111 -8.36 10.82 14.56
N THR A 112 -8.04 11.56 15.62
CA THR A 112 -7.86 13.02 15.55
C THR A 112 -6.76 13.39 14.56
N ALA A 113 -5.58 12.75 14.64
CA ALA A 113 -4.47 13.02 13.73
C ALA A 113 -4.77 12.56 12.29
N CYS A 114 -5.44 11.42 12.15
CA CYS A 114 -5.82 10.82 10.88
C CYS A 114 -6.83 11.66 10.10
N GLU A 115 -7.80 12.25 10.81
CA GLU A 115 -8.82 13.13 10.23
C GLU A 115 -8.23 14.51 9.87
N ASN A 116 -7.44 15.10 10.77
CA ASN A 116 -6.90 16.45 10.62
C ASN A 116 -5.66 16.54 9.71
N ARG A 117 -5.18 15.43 9.16
CA ARG A 117 -4.04 15.48 8.24
C ARG A 117 -4.41 16.25 6.96
N PRO A 118 -3.47 16.99 6.35
CA PRO A 118 -3.67 17.56 5.02
C PRO A 118 -4.06 16.48 4.02
N LYS A 119 -5.13 16.73 3.26
CA LYS A 119 -5.54 15.85 2.15
C LYS A 119 -4.68 16.13 0.93
N THR A 120 -4.08 15.09 0.36
CA THR A 120 -3.22 15.17 -0.81
C THR A 120 -4.01 14.94 -2.10
N THR A 121 -3.38 15.10 -3.26
CA THR A 121 -3.95 14.69 -4.55
C THR A 121 -4.24 13.19 -4.59
N ALA A 122 -3.44 12.38 -3.90
CA ALA A 122 -3.67 10.93 -3.74
C ALA A 122 -4.99 10.62 -3.03
N ASP A 123 -5.36 11.42 -2.03
CA ASP A 123 -6.63 11.25 -1.31
C ASP A 123 -7.83 11.49 -2.22
N ARG A 124 -7.72 12.54 -3.06
CA ARG A 124 -8.77 12.89 -4.02
C ARG A 124 -8.89 11.80 -5.09
N LEU A 125 -7.76 11.29 -5.59
CA LEU A 125 -7.75 10.13 -6.48
C LEU A 125 -8.41 8.91 -5.83
N ALA A 126 -8.06 8.58 -4.59
CA ALA A 126 -8.60 7.43 -3.89
C ALA A 126 -10.12 7.50 -3.70
N LEU A 127 -10.67 8.70 -3.45
CA LEU A 127 -12.12 8.91 -3.39
C LEU A 127 -12.81 8.62 -4.73
N SER A 128 -12.24 9.12 -5.84
CA SER A 128 -12.75 8.87 -7.19
C SER A 128 -12.66 7.38 -7.56
N VAL A 129 -11.53 6.74 -7.28
CA VAL A 129 -11.31 5.30 -7.50
C VAL A 129 -12.32 4.44 -6.75
N ARG A 130 -12.56 4.71 -5.46
CA ARG A 130 -13.55 3.98 -4.66
C ARG A 130 -14.98 4.16 -5.18
N SER A 131 -15.26 5.32 -5.78
CA SER A 131 -16.55 5.62 -6.40
C SER A 131 -16.65 5.14 -7.84
N ILE A 132 -15.58 4.56 -8.40
CA ILE A 132 -15.48 4.14 -9.81
C ILE A 132 -15.81 5.32 -10.75
N THR A 133 -15.34 6.51 -10.39
CA THR A 133 -15.48 7.73 -11.20
C THR A 133 -14.11 8.24 -11.61
N LEU A 134 -14.02 8.89 -12.77
CA LEU A 134 -12.79 9.58 -13.17
C LEU A 134 -12.54 10.76 -12.20
N PRO A 135 -11.27 11.00 -11.81
CA PRO A 135 -10.94 12.14 -10.96
C PRO A 135 -11.32 13.44 -11.65
N THR A 136 -11.93 14.38 -10.91
CA THR A 136 -12.31 15.71 -11.42
C THR A 136 -11.35 16.80 -10.99
N ASP A 137 -10.51 16.52 -10.00
CA ASP A 137 -9.48 17.43 -9.50
C ASP A 137 -8.31 17.49 -10.49
N SER A 138 -7.97 18.71 -10.95
CA SER A 138 -6.92 18.91 -11.96
C SER A 138 -5.55 18.43 -11.47
N ASP A 139 -5.17 18.79 -10.25
CA ASP A 139 -3.88 18.40 -9.68
C ASP A 139 -3.76 16.88 -9.57
N ALA A 140 -4.81 16.19 -9.14
CA ALA A 140 -4.82 14.72 -9.11
C ALA A 140 -4.79 14.10 -10.52
N GLN A 141 -5.40 14.74 -11.52
CA GLN A 141 -5.30 14.28 -12.90
C GLN A 141 -3.87 14.42 -13.45
N ASP A 142 -3.19 15.52 -13.12
CA ASP A 142 -1.80 15.79 -13.51
C ASP A 142 -0.82 14.85 -12.79
N ASP A 143 -0.87 14.78 -11.47
CA ASP A 143 0.06 13.99 -10.65
C ASP A 143 0.03 12.51 -11.02
N TYR A 144 -1.16 11.97 -11.32
CA TYR A 144 -1.38 10.55 -11.52
C TYR A 144 -1.57 10.12 -12.98
N GLY A 145 -1.36 11.04 -13.93
CA GLY A 145 -1.23 10.73 -15.36
C GLY A 145 -2.51 10.75 -16.18
N PHE A 146 -3.65 11.09 -15.59
CA PHE A 146 -4.92 11.13 -16.34
C PHE A 146 -4.92 12.19 -17.45
N HIS A 147 -4.25 13.33 -17.26
CA HIS A 147 -4.08 14.34 -18.31
C HIS A 147 -3.13 13.91 -19.43
N ARG A 148 -2.26 12.92 -19.17
CA ARG A 148 -1.31 12.38 -20.16
C ARG A 148 -1.87 11.21 -20.97
N CYS A 149 -3.07 10.74 -20.63
CA CYS A 149 -3.79 9.78 -21.46
C CYS A 149 -4.25 10.43 -22.78
N ASN A 150 -4.22 9.67 -23.88
CA ASN A 150 -4.72 10.15 -25.17
C ASN A 150 -6.25 10.03 -25.20
N ASP A 151 -6.97 11.16 -25.28
CA ASP A 151 -8.44 11.19 -25.21
C ASP A 151 -9.12 11.68 -26.49
N GLU A 152 -8.44 11.61 -27.63
CA GLU A 152 -8.89 12.29 -28.85
C GLU A 152 -10.30 11.83 -29.31
N PHE A 153 -10.73 10.61 -28.98
CA PHE A 153 -12.05 10.09 -29.38
C PHE A 153 -12.79 9.26 -28.33
N PHE A 154 -12.09 8.59 -27.41
CA PHE A 154 -12.71 7.83 -26.33
C PHE A 154 -11.73 7.72 -25.15
N PRO A 155 -12.17 7.97 -23.90
CA PRO A 155 -11.28 7.99 -22.72
C PRO A 155 -10.89 6.58 -22.25
N ARG A 156 -10.58 5.67 -23.18
CA ARG A 156 -10.25 4.27 -22.89
C ARG A 156 -9.08 4.20 -21.93
N ASP A 157 -8.04 4.97 -22.22
CA ASP A 157 -6.79 4.96 -21.47
C ASP A 157 -7.01 5.46 -20.05
N ARG A 158 -7.82 6.51 -19.86
CA ARG A 158 -8.20 6.99 -18.52
C ARG A 158 -8.95 5.93 -17.71
N PHE A 159 -9.83 5.15 -18.34
CA PHE A 159 -10.55 4.06 -17.64
C PHE A 159 -9.64 2.87 -17.33
N ILE A 160 -8.70 2.53 -18.21
CA ILE A 160 -7.68 1.50 -17.91
C ILE A 160 -6.80 1.96 -16.74
N LEU A 161 -6.39 3.23 -16.74
CA LEU A 161 -5.63 3.84 -15.64
C LEU A 161 -6.44 3.88 -14.33
N LEU A 162 -7.72 4.23 -14.38
CA LEU A 162 -8.62 4.16 -13.22
C LEU A 162 -8.70 2.74 -12.66
N THR A 163 -8.82 1.73 -13.54
CA THR A 163 -8.86 0.31 -13.16
C THR A 163 -7.53 -0.13 -12.52
N LEU A 164 -6.40 0.35 -13.05
CA LEU A 164 -5.08 0.10 -12.45
C LEU A 164 -5.02 0.64 -11.01
N TYR A 165 -5.42 1.90 -10.79
CA TYR A 165 -5.46 2.48 -9.45
C TYR A 165 -6.49 1.82 -8.53
N TYR A 166 -7.62 1.34 -9.06
CA TYR A 166 -8.58 0.52 -8.31
C TYR A 166 -7.93 -0.73 -7.75
N ASN A 167 -7.28 -1.53 -8.60
CA ASN A 167 -6.61 -2.75 -8.16
C ASN A 167 -5.50 -2.44 -7.13
N LEU A 168 -4.77 -1.33 -7.29
CA LEU A 168 -3.77 -0.91 -6.30
C LEU A 168 -4.39 -0.56 -4.94
N ILE A 169 -5.40 0.30 -4.92
CA ILE A 169 -5.96 0.84 -3.67
C ILE A 169 -6.88 -0.18 -2.98
N VAL A 170 -7.73 -0.85 -3.74
CA VAL A 170 -8.78 -1.74 -3.22
C VAL A 170 -8.22 -3.14 -3.01
N ASP A 171 -7.64 -3.75 -4.04
CA ASP A 171 -7.20 -5.16 -3.97
C ASP A 171 -5.83 -5.33 -3.32
N LEU A 172 -4.92 -4.39 -3.54
CA LEU A 172 -3.55 -4.43 -3.00
C LEU A 172 -3.34 -3.51 -1.79
N ARG A 173 -4.40 -2.83 -1.33
CA ARG A 173 -4.41 -2.00 -0.11
C ARG A 173 -3.33 -0.91 -0.10
N VAL A 174 -2.92 -0.42 -1.27
CA VAL A 174 -2.01 0.72 -1.36
C VAL A 174 -2.75 1.96 -0.83
N THR A 175 -2.21 2.56 0.22
CA THR A 175 -2.81 3.72 0.87
C THR A 175 -2.59 5.00 0.05
N PRO A 176 -3.45 6.02 0.19
CA PRO A 176 -3.21 7.33 -0.43
C PRO A 176 -1.86 7.93 -0.02
N HIS A 177 -1.42 7.69 1.22
CA HIS A 177 -0.11 8.14 1.69
C HIS A 177 1.04 7.47 0.94
N GLU A 178 0.99 6.15 0.72
CA GLU A 178 2.00 5.46 -0.09
C GLU A 178 2.03 5.97 -1.53
N LEU A 179 0.86 6.16 -2.15
CA LEU A 179 0.77 6.73 -3.51
C LEU A 179 1.37 8.14 -3.58
N ASP A 180 1.01 9.02 -2.65
CA ASP A 180 1.57 10.38 -2.55
C ASP A 180 3.09 10.36 -2.41
N MET A 181 3.61 9.44 -1.59
CA MET A 181 5.05 9.26 -1.41
C MET A 181 5.74 8.72 -2.67
N TRP A 182 5.11 7.81 -3.42
CA TRP A 182 5.67 7.31 -4.68
C TRP A 182 5.70 8.40 -5.75
N MET A 183 4.63 9.21 -5.83
CA MET A 183 4.55 10.36 -6.73
C MET A 183 5.64 11.39 -6.40
N LYS A 184 5.74 11.84 -5.14
CA LYS A 184 6.73 12.84 -4.70
C LYS A 184 8.18 12.39 -4.83
N LYS A 185 8.44 11.08 -4.83
CA LYS A 185 9.78 10.50 -5.01
C LYS A 185 10.09 10.17 -6.47
N HIS A 186 9.19 10.46 -7.39
CA HIS A 186 9.30 10.08 -8.80
C HIS A 186 9.52 8.56 -8.98
N GLU A 187 8.94 7.75 -8.09
CA GLU A 187 9.02 6.28 -8.10
C GLU A 187 7.70 5.61 -8.51
N LEU A 188 6.70 6.39 -8.94
CA LEU A 188 5.34 5.89 -9.17
C LEU A 188 5.30 4.69 -10.13
N TYR A 189 5.88 4.81 -11.33
CA TYR A 189 5.93 3.72 -12.31
C TYR A 189 6.60 2.47 -11.73
N LYS A 190 7.83 2.63 -11.21
CA LYS A 190 8.64 1.54 -10.64
C LYS A 190 7.91 0.79 -9.51
N ARG A 191 7.21 1.51 -8.64
CA ARG A 191 6.48 0.93 -7.49
C ARG A 191 5.23 0.18 -7.95
N ILE A 192 4.50 0.72 -8.91
CA ILE A 192 3.34 0.04 -9.51
C ILE A 192 3.77 -1.24 -10.23
N ASP A 193 4.82 -1.17 -11.03
CA ASP A 193 5.43 -2.31 -11.74
C ASP A 193 5.83 -3.44 -10.76
N ALA A 194 6.45 -3.08 -9.63
CA ALA A 194 6.75 -4.04 -8.56
C ALA A 194 5.49 -4.71 -7.97
N LYS A 195 4.41 -3.95 -7.75
CA LYS A 195 3.13 -4.49 -7.26
C LYS A 195 2.47 -5.43 -8.27
N ILE A 196 2.50 -5.09 -9.57
CA ILE A 196 2.00 -5.94 -10.66
C ILE A 196 2.78 -7.26 -10.69
N ARG A 197 4.11 -7.20 -10.70
CA ARG A 197 4.95 -8.42 -10.71
C ARG A 197 4.75 -9.32 -9.49
N ALA A 198 4.53 -8.73 -8.32
CA ALA A 198 4.30 -9.48 -7.10
C ALA A 198 2.95 -10.23 -7.12
N ARG A 199 1.91 -9.66 -7.76
CA ARG A 199 0.54 -10.21 -7.76
C ARG A 199 -0.13 -10.05 -9.14
N PRO A 200 0.38 -10.69 -10.20
CA PRO A 200 -0.09 -10.44 -11.57
C PRO A 200 -1.56 -10.84 -11.79
N HIS A 201 -2.06 -11.84 -11.05
CA HIS A 201 -3.44 -12.31 -11.14
C HIS A 201 -4.49 -11.30 -10.62
N LYS A 202 -4.06 -10.23 -9.92
CA LYS A 202 -4.94 -9.14 -9.47
C LYS A 202 -5.18 -8.09 -10.56
N PHE A 203 -4.52 -8.21 -11.70
CA PHE A 203 -4.64 -7.27 -12.80
C PHE A 203 -5.15 -7.97 -14.05
N ALA A 204 -6.06 -7.32 -14.77
CA ALA A 204 -6.48 -7.81 -16.08
C ALA A 204 -5.28 -7.79 -17.04
N PRO A 205 -5.10 -8.81 -17.92
CA PRO A 205 -3.99 -8.85 -18.87
C PRO A 205 -3.89 -7.61 -19.76
N GLU A 206 -5.04 -7.01 -20.10
CA GLU A 206 -5.12 -5.78 -20.87
C GLU A 206 -4.54 -4.58 -20.11
N THR A 207 -4.85 -4.45 -18.81
CA THR A 207 -4.29 -3.40 -17.94
C THR A 207 -2.78 -3.54 -17.81
N VAL A 208 -2.27 -4.77 -17.64
CA VAL A 208 -0.83 -5.03 -17.53
C VAL A 208 -0.11 -4.66 -18.82
N ARG A 209 -0.65 -5.06 -19.98
CA ARG A 209 -0.07 -4.70 -21.28
C ARG A 209 -0.07 -3.19 -21.50
N TRP A 210 -1.20 -2.53 -21.24
CA TRP A 210 -1.32 -1.08 -21.37
C TRP A 210 -0.31 -0.35 -20.48
N PHE A 211 -0.17 -0.77 -19.21
CA PHE A 211 0.79 -0.18 -18.27
C PHE A 211 2.24 -0.29 -18.79
N ALA A 212 2.62 -1.43 -19.36
CA ALA A 212 3.96 -1.62 -19.93
C ALA A 212 4.22 -0.75 -21.18
N GLU A 213 3.19 -0.48 -21.99
CA GLU A 213 3.27 0.32 -23.21
C GLU A 213 3.21 1.84 -22.97
N ASN A 214 2.74 2.27 -21.79
CA ASN A 214 2.43 3.67 -21.48
C ASN A 214 3.24 4.23 -20.30
N GLU A 215 4.53 3.91 -20.20
CA GLU A 215 5.41 4.43 -19.14
C GLU A 215 5.42 5.98 -19.08
N ALA A 216 5.35 6.65 -20.23
CA ALA A 216 5.31 8.11 -20.33
C ALA A 216 4.12 8.76 -19.60
N VAL A 217 3.02 8.02 -19.37
CA VAL A 217 1.87 8.51 -18.57
C VAL A 217 2.28 8.78 -17.13
N PHE A 218 3.34 8.15 -16.63
CA PHE A 218 3.82 8.29 -15.26
C PHE A 218 5.05 9.21 -15.13
N ALA A 219 5.53 9.79 -16.23
CA ALA A 219 6.62 10.75 -16.22
C ALA A 219 6.17 12.09 -15.62
N HIS A 220 7.05 12.75 -14.85
CA HIS A 220 6.78 14.07 -14.30
C HIS A 220 7.23 15.15 -15.29
N SER A 221 6.49 16.27 -15.36
CA SER A 221 6.85 17.44 -16.18
C SER A 221 8.24 17.99 -15.86
N ASP A 222 8.63 17.95 -14.59
CA ASP A 222 9.80 18.65 -14.06
C ASP A 222 11.12 17.95 -14.42
N ASP A 223 11.05 16.70 -14.87
CA ASP A 223 12.23 15.95 -15.32
C ASP A 223 12.76 16.48 -16.67
N SER A 224 11.95 17.25 -17.41
CA SER A 224 12.33 17.77 -18.73
C SER A 224 13.34 18.93 -18.70
N ASP A 225 13.40 19.69 -17.61
CA ASP A 225 14.31 20.84 -17.49
C ASP A 225 15.73 20.43 -17.05
N ASN A 226 15.86 19.32 -16.31
CA ASN A 226 17.15 18.86 -15.77
C ASN A 226 18.03 18.15 -16.83
N GLU A 227 17.43 17.65 -17.92
CA GLU A 227 18.17 17.02 -19.01
C GLU A 227 18.86 18.03 -19.95
N LEU A 228 18.42 19.29 -19.95
CA LEU A 228 19.01 20.36 -20.77
C LEU A 228 20.25 20.97 -20.12
N GLU A 229 20.30 21.10 -18.79
CA GLU A 229 21.51 21.58 -18.09
C GLU A 229 22.67 20.57 -18.17
N SER A 230 22.38 19.28 -18.09
CA SER A 230 23.40 18.22 -18.18
C SER A 230 23.99 18.03 -19.60
N LYS A 231 23.31 18.53 -20.64
CA LYS A 231 23.84 18.61 -22.02
C LYS A 231 24.68 19.87 -22.28
N ASN A 232 24.39 20.98 -21.60
CA ASN A 232 25.13 22.25 -21.78
C ASN A 232 26.50 22.30 -21.08
N LEU A 233 26.79 21.38 -20.15
CA LEU A 233 28.10 21.28 -19.48
C LEU A 233 29.18 20.52 -20.27
N ARG A 234 28.89 20.02 -21.48
CA ARG A 234 29.84 19.23 -22.30
C ARG A 234 30.57 20.00 -23.40
N TYR A 235 30.39 21.31 -23.52
CA TYR A 235 31.17 22.13 -24.46
C TYR A 235 31.81 23.32 -23.75
N PRO A 236 32.99 23.15 -23.13
CA PRO A 236 33.88 24.27 -22.88
C PRO A 236 34.40 24.81 -24.22
N ALA A 237 34.34 26.12 -24.37
CA ALA A 237 34.90 26.88 -25.50
C ALA A 237 36.44 26.76 -25.59
#